data_AF-A0A363NVG2-F1
#
_entry.id   AF-A0A363NVG2-F1
#
_cell.length_a   1.000
_cell.length_b   1.000
_cell.length_c   1.000
_cell.angle_alpha   90.00
_cell.angle_beta   90.00
_cell.angle_gamma   90.00
#
_symmetry.space_group_name_H-M   'P 1'
#
loop_
_entity.id
_entity.type
_entity.pdbx_description
1 polymer ?
#
loop_
_entity_poly.entity_id
_entity_poly.type
_entity_poly.pdbx_seq_one_letter_code
_entity_poly.pdbx_strand_id
1 'polypeptide(L)'
;MTTTPIKVYTVVSKEIKEDPDVFTNLEGVFSTYEKAQEYIDHFFGNAKYGYRSIVTTLLDPFQDEIQNNDSYYSISSQLIDNKLEIEICKTSFAVVLSEVGKLRIEEATSERPLEINLHCFARSEEKAIEKFNNLVKNYSKEHNLYFQTLPYRITDSNQCY
;
A
#
# COMPACT_ATOMS: atom_id res chain seq x y z
N MET A 1 -24.63 -8.62 0.20
CA MET A 1 -24.83 -8.19 1.60
C MET A 1 -23.98 -6.94 1.78
N THR A 2 -24.59 -5.80 2.07
CA THR A 2 -23.85 -4.55 2.36
C THR A 2 -23.30 -4.67 3.77
N THR A 3 -22.04 -5.06 3.89
CA THR A 3 -21.31 -5.05 5.16
C THR A 3 -21.05 -3.59 5.50
N THR A 4 -21.80 -3.07 6.47
CA THR A 4 -21.65 -1.70 6.95
C THR A 4 -20.19 -1.50 7.37
N PRO A 5 -19.50 -0.46 6.86
CA PRO A 5 -18.13 -0.17 7.26
C PRO A 5 -17.99 -0.16 8.77
N ILE A 6 -17.07 -0.97 9.29
CA ILE A 6 -16.80 -0.98 10.73
C ILE A 6 -16.06 0.32 11.04
N LYS A 7 -16.81 1.32 11.52
CA LYS A 7 -16.23 2.55 12.06
C LYS A 7 -15.33 2.18 13.23
N VAL A 8 -14.11 2.69 13.21
CA VAL A 8 -13.20 2.64 14.34
C VAL A 8 -12.66 3.99 14.67
N TYR A 9 -12.13 4.05 15.87
CA TYR A 9 -11.76 5.27 16.55
C TYR A 9 -10.28 5.14 16.83
N THR A 10 -9.51 5.88 16.05
CA THR A 10 -8.06 5.85 16.09
C THR A 10 -7.57 6.96 16.99
N VAL A 11 -6.82 6.63 18.03
CA VAL A 11 -6.12 7.62 18.84
C VAL A 11 -4.80 7.92 18.14
N VAL A 12 -4.61 9.19 17.77
CA VAL A 12 -3.34 9.67 17.23
C VAL A 12 -2.76 10.72 18.16
N SER A 13 -1.43 10.70 18.32
CA SER A 13 -0.72 11.73 19.07
C SER A 13 0.02 12.68 18.13
N LYS A 14 0.03 13.96 18.53
CA LYS A 14 0.82 15.01 17.91
C LYS A 14 1.72 15.62 18.98
N GLU A 15 3.02 15.41 18.84
CA GLU A 15 4.00 16.05 19.72
C GLU A 15 4.18 17.52 19.32
N ILE A 16 4.09 18.41 20.30
CA ILE A 16 4.30 19.85 20.11
C ILE A 16 5.75 20.14 20.47
N LYS A 17 6.68 19.84 19.57
CA LYS A 17 8.02 20.43 19.64
C LYS A 17 8.42 20.92 18.27
N GLU A 18 8.20 22.22 18.09
CA GLU A 18 8.84 23.21 17.18
C GLU A 18 9.23 22.84 15.74
N ASP A 19 8.84 21.68 15.22
CA ASP A 19 9.08 21.29 13.83
C ASP A 19 7.75 21.04 13.10
N PRO A 20 7.43 21.78 12.01
CA PRO A 20 6.20 21.59 11.24
C PRO A 20 6.12 20.27 10.47
N ASP A 21 7.19 19.47 10.43
CA ASP A 21 7.20 18.09 9.91
C ASP A 21 6.65 17.09 10.94
N VAL A 22 5.42 17.37 11.35
CA VAL A 22 4.68 16.70 12.44
C VAL A 22 4.49 15.20 12.16
N PHE A 23 5.25 14.37 12.86
CA PHE A 23 4.93 12.95 13.02
C PHE A 23 3.58 12.80 13.73
N THR A 24 2.61 12.20 13.04
CA THR A 24 1.36 11.74 13.65
C THR A 24 1.56 10.27 14.01
N ASN A 25 1.71 9.95 15.30
CA ASN A 25 1.90 8.57 15.73
C ASN A 25 0.54 7.93 16.01
N LEU A 26 0.36 6.71 15.49
CA LEU A 26 -0.77 5.86 15.79
C LEU A 26 -0.58 5.24 17.19
N GLU A 27 -1.45 5.60 18.14
CA GLU A 27 -1.37 5.13 19.53
C GLU A 27 -2.27 3.91 19.79
N GLY A 28 -3.43 3.85 19.12
CA GLY A 28 -4.37 2.74 19.26
C GLY A 28 -5.58 2.83 18.35
N VAL A 29 -6.21 1.68 18.09
CA VAL A 29 -7.42 1.55 17.26
C VAL A 29 -8.51 0.87 18.08
N PHE A 30 -9.69 1.49 18.16
CA PHE A 30 -10.77 1.04 19.03
C PHE A 30 -12.09 0.86 18.28
N SER A 31 -12.88 -0.13 18.70
CA SER A 31 -14.18 -0.45 18.11
C SER A 31 -15.28 0.57 18.41
N THR A 32 -15.12 1.40 19.46
CA THR A 32 -16.06 2.47 19.81
C THR A 32 -15.30 3.72 20.26
N TYR A 33 -15.96 4.88 20.18
CA TYR A 33 -15.38 6.16 20.58
C TYR A 33 -15.06 6.16 22.08
N GLU A 34 -15.97 5.61 22.89
CA GLU A 34 -15.88 5.57 24.34
C GLU A 34 -14.63 4.81 24.79
N LYS A 35 -14.30 3.69 24.14
CA LYS A 35 -13.07 2.93 24.42
C LYS A 35 -11.81 3.70 24.05
N ALA A 36 -11.83 4.45 22.95
CA ALA A 36 -10.72 5.33 22.58
C ALA A 36 -10.53 6.46 23.60
N GLN A 37 -11.63 7.03 24.10
CA GLN A 37 -11.60 8.09 25.10
C GLN A 37 -11.11 7.57 26.46
N GLU A 38 -11.62 6.41 26.91
CA GLU A 38 -11.14 5.75 28.13
C GLU A 38 -9.64 5.48 28.08
N TYR A 39 -9.11 5.06 26.92
CA TYR A 39 -7.67 4.89 26.73
C TYR A 39 -6.90 6.21 26.89
N ILE A 40 -7.37 7.31 26.28
CA ILE A 40 -6.76 8.63 26.44
C ILE A 40 -6.77 9.04 27.92
N ASP A 41 -7.92 8.91 28.59
CA ASP A 41 -8.10 9.35 29.96
C ASP A 41 -7.22 8.54 30.92
N HIS A 42 -7.13 7.22 30.71
CA HIS A 42 -6.37 6.30 31.56
C HIS A 42 -4.86 6.50 31.45
N PHE A 43 -4.35 6.59 30.22
CA PHE A 43 -2.89 6.62 29.98
C PHE A 43 -2.33 8.04 29.85
N PHE A 44 -3.16 9.02 29.48
CA PHE A 44 -2.71 10.36 29.10
C PHE A 44 -3.51 11.50 29.75
N GLY A 45 -4.44 11.22 30.67
CA GLY A 45 -5.27 12.25 31.32
C GLY A 45 -4.50 13.39 32.01
N ASN A 46 -3.21 13.18 32.32
CA ASN A 46 -2.32 14.16 32.95
C ASN A 46 -1.17 14.66 32.06
N ALA A 47 -1.17 14.35 30.75
CA ALA A 47 -0.07 14.72 29.85
C ALA A 47 -0.01 16.24 29.64
N LYS A 48 1.14 16.87 29.95
CA LYS A 48 1.36 18.32 29.83
C LYS A 48 1.82 18.79 28.44
N TYR A 49 2.41 17.90 27.64
CA TYR A 49 2.97 18.22 26.33
C TYR A 49 2.56 17.14 25.32
N GLY A 50 1.86 17.56 24.27
CA GLY A 50 1.33 16.69 23.21
C GLY A 50 -0.18 16.51 23.28
N TYR A 51 -0.87 16.76 22.17
CA TYR A 51 -2.31 16.54 22.04
C TYR A 51 -2.57 15.14 21.49
N ARG A 52 -3.55 14.44 22.07
CA ARG A 52 -4.13 13.24 21.47
C ARG A 52 -5.51 13.59 20.92
N SER A 53 -5.80 13.15 19.72
CA SER A 53 -7.11 13.31 19.10
C SER A 53 -7.63 11.95 18.67
N ILE A 54 -8.94 11.74 18.84
CA ILE A 54 -9.63 10.59 18.28
C ILE A 54 -10.05 10.96 16.86
N VAL A 55 -9.54 10.23 15.89
CA VAL A 55 -9.95 10.32 14.50
C VAL A 55 -10.85 9.13 14.19
N THR A 56 -12.06 9.38 13.71
CA THR A 56 -12.89 8.31 13.17
C THR A 56 -12.29 7.87 11.84
N THR A 57 -11.85 6.62 11.78
CA THR A 57 -11.40 5.97 10.56
C THR A 57 -12.37 4.83 10.24
N LEU A 58 -12.58 4.55 8.96
CA LEU A 58 -13.21 3.29 8.57
C LEU A 58 -12.10 2.25 8.66
N LEU A 59 -12.29 1.17 9.43
CA LEU A 59 -11.17 0.28 9.80
C LEU A 59 -10.56 -0.41 8.59
N ASP A 60 -11.21 -0.40 7.45
CA ASP A 60 -10.60 -1.03 6.30
C ASP A 60 -10.88 -0.30 4.98
N PRO A 61 -9.95 0.52 4.47
CA PRO A 61 -9.97 0.88 3.06
C PRO A 61 -9.87 -0.35 2.16
N PHE A 62 -9.55 -1.52 2.73
CA PHE A 62 -9.47 -2.82 2.06
C PHE A 62 -10.60 -3.77 2.46
N GLN A 63 -11.72 -3.26 3.01
CA GLN A 63 -12.83 -4.11 3.46
C GLN A 63 -13.32 -5.04 2.35
N ASP A 64 -13.39 -4.50 1.14
CA ASP A 64 -13.80 -5.24 -0.04
C ASP A 64 -12.75 -6.31 -0.37
N GLU A 65 -11.47 -5.99 -0.29
CA GLU A 65 -10.34 -6.89 -0.54
C GLU A 65 -10.28 -8.02 0.50
N ILE A 66 -10.45 -7.73 1.80
CA ILE A 66 -10.54 -8.74 2.86
C ILE A 66 -11.75 -9.66 2.61
N GLN A 67 -12.90 -9.09 2.22
CA GLN A 67 -14.09 -9.89 1.92
C GLN A 67 -13.94 -10.72 0.64
N ASN A 68 -13.16 -10.24 -0.30
CA ASN A 68 -12.88 -10.92 -1.57
C ASN A 68 -11.70 -11.91 -1.47
N ASN A 69 -11.04 -11.99 -0.31
CA ASN A 69 -9.83 -12.77 -0.08
C ASN A 69 -8.68 -12.38 -1.03
N ASP A 70 -8.63 -11.10 -1.40
CA ASP A 70 -7.58 -10.54 -2.23
C ASP A 70 -6.31 -10.35 -1.37
N SER A 71 -5.16 -10.73 -1.93
CA SER A 71 -3.85 -10.49 -1.35
C SER A 71 -3.21 -9.26 -1.99
N TYR A 72 -2.36 -8.57 -1.24
CA TYR A 72 -1.55 -7.48 -1.77
C TYR A 72 -0.29 -8.03 -2.45
N TYR A 73 -0.06 -7.56 -3.67
CA TYR A 73 1.06 -7.96 -4.51
C TYR A 73 1.92 -6.75 -4.86
N SER A 74 3.23 -6.95 -4.81
CA SER A 74 4.24 -6.08 -5.39
C SER A 74 4.79 -6.75 -6.64
N ILE A 75 4.77 -6.04 -7.75
CA ILE A 75 5.34 -6.46 -9.03
C ILE A 75 6.45 -5.47 -9.35
N SER A 76 7.67 -5.98 -9.44
CA SER A 76 8.82 -5.25 -9.95
C SER A 76 9.16 -5.72 -11.35
N SER A 77 9.67 -4.82 -12.20
CA SER A 77 10.17 -5.23 -13.50
C SER A 77 11.28 -4.35 -14.04
N GLN A 78 12.11 -4.94 -14.89
CA GLN A 78 13.21 -4.26 -15.57
C GLN A 78 13.17 -4.58 -17.07
N LEU A 79 13.37 -3.56 -17.90
CA LEU A 79 13.44 -3.72 -19.35
C LEU A 79 14.87 -4.02 -19.80
N ILE A 80 15.14 -5.27 -20.16
CA ILE A 80 16.45 -5.75 -20.63
C ILE A 80 16.25 -6.41 -21.99
N ASP A 81 17.01 -5.98 -23.02
CA ASP A 81 16.95 -6.55 -24.38
C ASP A 81 15.52 -6.70 -24.95
N ASN A 82 14.69 -5.65 -24.81
CA ASN A 82 13.27 -5.64 -25.21
C ASN A 82 12.39 -6.69 -24.51
N LYS A 83 12.83 -7.20 -23.36
CA LYS A 83 12.06 -8.07 -22.48
C LYS A 83 11.84 -7.34 -21.17
N LEU A 84 10.58 -7.21 -20.77
CA LEU A 84 10.22 -6.76 -19.45
C LEU A 84 10.24 -7.98 -18.54
N GLU A 85 11.33 -8.15 -17.81
CA GLU A 85 11.51 -9.23 -16.85
C GLU A 85 10.77 -8.87 -15.57
N ILE A 86 9.85 -9.72 -15.15
CA ILE A 86 8.91 -9.43 -14.06
C ILE A 86 9.18 -10.33 -12.86
N GLU A 87 9.29 -9.74 -11.68
CA GLU A 87 9.24 -10.44 -10.41
C GLU A 87 7.95 -10.05 -9.67
N ILE A 88 7.24 -11.05 -9.14
CA ILE A 88 6.04 -10.85 -8.34
C ILE A 88 6.26 -11.39 -6.93
N CYS A 89 5.77 -10.62 -5.96
CA CYS A 89 5.80 -10.94 -4.56
C CYS A 89 4.42 -10.70 -3.92
N LYS A 90 3.90 -11.68 -3.19
CA LYS A 90 2.80 -11.47 -2.23
C LYS A 90 3.37 -10.82 -0.97
N THR A 91 2.94 -9.61 -0.60
CA THR A 91 3.53 -8.89 0.55
C THR A 91 2.47 -8.17 1.37
N SER A 92 2.78 -7.83 2.62
CA SER A 92 1.95 -6.99 3.50
C SER A 92 2.76 -5.88 4.19
N PHE A 93 4.03 -5.71 3.81
CA PHE A 93 4.99 -4.95 4.61
C PHE A 93 4.80 -3.42 4.57
N ALA A 94 4.17 -2.88 3.53
CA ALA A 94 3.75 -1.48 3.47
C ALA A 94 2.76 -1.28 2.33
N VAL A 95 1.46 -1.17 2.63
CA VAL A 95 0.47 -0.79 1.61
C VAL A 95 0.50 0.72 1.47
N VAL A 96 1.06 1.23 0.38
CA VAL A 96 1.08 2.66 0.06
C VAL A 96 -0.15 2.99 -0.78
N LEU A 97 -1.26 3.33 -0.10
CA LEU A 97 -2.58 3.55 -0.68
C LEU A 97 -2.59 4.46 -1.93
N SER A 98 -1.79 5.52 -1.92
CA SER A 98 -1.72 6.48 -3.04
C SER A 98 -1.17 5.90 -4.33
N GLU A 99 -0.42 4.80 -4.24
CA GLU A 99 0.31 4.15 -5.34
C GLU A 99 -0.36 2.85 -5.81
N VAL A 100 -1.32 2.32 -5.05
CA VAL A 100 -2.04 1.09 -5.42
C VAL A 100 -2.77 1.28 -6.74
N GLY A 101 -2.59 0.32 -7.65
CA GLY A 101 -3.24 0.28 -8.96
C GLY A 101 -2.64 1.25 -9.99
N LYS A 102 -1.57 1.96 -9.65
CA LYS A 102 -0.86 2.87 -10.56
C LYS A 102 0.51 2.30 -10.88
N LEU A 103 0.93 2.45 -12.14
CA LEU A 103 2.30 2.12 -12.53
C LEU A 103 3.25 3.17 -11.94
N ARG A 104 4.32 2.70 -11.30
CA ARG A 104 5.49 3.48 -10.98
C ARG A 104 6.52 3.27 -12.09
N ILE A 105 6.95 4.35 -12.70
CA ILE A 105 7.91 4.33 -13.80
C ILE A 105 9.22 4.94 -13.30
N GLU A 106 10.32 4.22 -13.44
CA GLU A 106 11.66 4.75 -13.24
C GLU A 106 12.37 4.78 -14.58
N GLU A 107 12.65 5.99 -15.09
CA GLU A 107 13.27 6.18 -16.40
C GLU A 107 14.65 5.51 -16.46
N ALA A 108 14.99 4.98 -17.64
CA ALA A 108 16.29 4.38 -17.87
C ALA A 108 17.43 5.40 -17.71
N THR A 109 18.53 4.96 -17.13
CA THR A 109 19.77 5.74 -16.98
C THR A 109 20.93 4.99 -17.63
N SER A 110 22.13 5.58 -17.63
CA SER A 110 23.35 4.89 -18.08
C SER A 110 23.70 3.67 -17.23
N GLU A 111 23.17 3.57 -16.01
CA GLU A 111 23.53 2.53 -15.04
C GLU A 111 22.37 1.56 -14.74
N ARG A 112 21.14 1.90 -15.13
CA ARG A 112 19.94 1.12 -14.80
C ARG A 112 18.94 1.07 -15.96
N PRO A 113 18.33 -0.09 -16.22
CA PRO A 113 17.26 -0.21 -17.22
C PRO A 113 16.01 0.58 -16.81
N LEU A 114 15.07 0.73 -17.74
CA LEU A 114 13.73 1.23 -17.44
C LEU A 114 13.03 0.25 -16.48
N GLU A 115 12.47 0.75 -15.39
CA GLU A 115 11.68 -0.04 -14.46
C GLU A 115 10.19 0.34 -14.51
N ILE A 116 9.33 -0.67 -14.46
CA ILE A 116 7.88 -0.49 -14.45
C ILE A 116 7.30 -1.34 -13.33
N ASN A 117 6.90 -0.71 -12.24
CA ASN A 117 6.53 -1.39 -11.01
C ASN A 117 5.04 -1.16 -10.69
N LEU A 118 4.41 -2.11 -10.00
CA LEU A 118 3.00 -2.02 -9.60
C LEU A 118 2.78 -2.64 -8.23
N HIS A 119 2.04 -1.91 -7.40
CA HIS A 119 1.38 -2.46 -6.23
C HIS A 119 -0.10 -2.64 -6.49
N CYS A 120 -0.66 -3.82 -6.21
CA CYS A 120 -2.10 -4.06 -6.41
C CYS A 120 -2.65 -5.14 -5.49
N PHE A 121 -3.96 -5.10 -5.27
CA PHE A 121 -4.69 -6.22 -4.69
C PHE A 121 -5.15 -7.18 -5.78
N ALA A 122 -5.03 -8.48 -5.56
CA ALA A 122 -5.57 -9.50 -6.44
C ALA A 122 -5.85 -10.80 -5.69
N ARG A 123 -6.78 -11.62 -6.22
CA ARG A 123 -7.09 -12.95 -5.67
C ARG A 123 -5.98 -13.99 -5.85
N SER A 124 -5.09 -13.78 -6.81
CA SER A 124 -3.96 -14.65 -7.10
C SER A 124 -2.87 -13.90 -7.84
N GLU A 125 -1.69 -14.52 -7.96
CA GLU A 125 -0.53 -14.00 -8.69
C GLU A 125 -0.85 -13.82 -10.18
N GLU A 126 -1.56 -14.76 -10.79
CA GLU A 126 -1.95 -14.66 -12.20
C GLU A 126 -2.85 -13.45 -12.43
N LYS A 127 -3.75 -13.17 -11.47
CA LYS A 127 -4.62 -11.99 -11.54
C LYS A 127 -3.86 -10.68 -11.31
N ALA A 128 -2.84 -10.67 -10.49
CA ALA A 128 -1.95 -9.52 -10.34
C ALA A 128 -1.14 -9.27 -11.62
N ILE A 129 -0.58 -10.32 -12.23
CA ILE A 129 0.15 -10.25 -13.51
C ILE A 129 -0.78 -9.80 -14.64
N GLU A 130 -2.02 -10.28 -14.70
CA GLU A 130 -3.02 -9.83 -15.68
C GLU A 130 -3.29 -8.32 -15.56
N LYS A 131 -3.49 -7.83 -14.33
CA LYS A 131 -3.65 -6.38 -14.06
C LYS A 131 -2.43 -5.58 -14.51
N PHE A 132 -1.23 -6.06 -14.16
CA PHE A 132 0.03 -5.45 -14.57
C PHE A 132 0.17 -5.37 -16.09
N ASN A 133 0.01 -6.49 -16.80
CA ASN A 133 0.14 -6.54 -18.25
C ASN A 133 -0.85 -5.61 -18.97
N ASN A 134 -2.07 -5.47 -18.45
CA ASN A 134 -3.04 -4.53 -19.02
C ASN A 134 -2.60 -3.07 -18.87
N LEU A 135 -2.12 -2.67 -17.70
CA LEU A 135 -1.62 -1.32 -17.47
C LEU A 135 -0.36 -1.03 -18.30
N VAL A 136 0.59 -1.98 -18.30
CA VAL A 136 1.82 -1.88 -19.07
C VAL A 136 1.54 -1.78 -20.56
N LYS A 137 0.60 -2.56 -21.09
CA LYS A 137 0.20 -2.48 -22.50
C LYS A 137 -0.34 -1.10 -22.88
N ASN A 138 -1.12 -0.47 -21.99
CA ASN A 138 -1.62 0.89 -22.21
C ASN A 138 -0.46 1.89 -22.22
N TYR A 139 0.42 1.82 -21.22
CA TYR A 139 1.62 2.65 -21.13
C TYR A 139 2.51 2.50 -22.38
N SER A 140 2.81 1.27 -22.80
CA SER A 140 3.61 1.02 -24.00
C SER A 140 2.99 1.61 -25.25
N LYS A 141 1.66 1.57 -25.39
CA LYS A 141 0.95 2.18 -26.52
C LYS A 141 1.05 3.71 -26.49
N GLU A 142 0.88 4.32 -25.33
CA GLU A 142 0.97 5.78 -25.16
C GLU A 142 2.38 6.30 -25.44
N HIS A 143 3.41 5.52 -25.10
CA HIS A 143 4.81 5.90 -25.22
C HIS A 143 5.55 5.25 -26.42
N ASN A 144 4.83 4.55 -27.31
CA ASN A 144 5.39 3.83 -28.47
C ASN A 144 6.55 2.86 -28.12
N LEU A 145 6.41 2.15 -27.00
CA LEU A 145 7.36 1.14 -26.55
C LEU A 145 6.96 -0.26 -27.04
N TYR A 146 7.95 -1.09 -27.36
CA TYR A 146 7.76 -2.47 -27.80
C TYR A 146 8.65 -3.42 -27.01
N PHE A 147 8.03 -4.28 -26.20
CA PHE A 147 8.74 -5.30 -25.44
C PHE A 147 7.83 -6.49 -25.14
N GLN A 148 8.44 -7.63 -24.84
CA GLN A 148 7.75 -8.84 -24.40
C GLN A 148 7.72 -8.88 -22.87
N THR A 149 6.54 -9.09 -22.27
CA THR A 149 6.42 -9.33 -20.83
C THR A 149 6.68 -10.79 -20.52
N LEU A 150 7.70 -11.07 -19.71
CA LEU A 150 8.07 -12.43 -19.32
C LEU A 150 8.10 -12.51 -17.79
N PRO A 151 7.26 -13.35 -17.15
CA PRO A 151 7.41 -13.62 -15.72
C PRO A 151 8.75 -14.33 -15.51
N TYR A 152 9.67 -13.62 -14.86
CA TYR A 152 11.02 -14.09 -14.58
C TYR A 152 11.07 -14.82 -13.23
N ARG A 153 10.28 -14.38 -12.25
CA ARG A 153 10.24 -14.99 -10.92
C ARG A 153 8.91 -14.77 -10.20
N ILE A 154 8.42 -15.82 -9.54
CA ILE A 154 7.27 -15.78 -8.63
C ILE A 154 7.78 -16.14 -7.24
N THR A 155 7.61 -15.24 -6.27
CA THR A 155 8.12 -15.42 -4.91
C THR A 155 7.01 -15.30 -3.86
N ASP A 156 7.03 -16.22 -2.90
CA ASP A 156 6.25 -16.11 -1.68
C ASP A 156 6.81 -15.01 -0.77
N SER A 157 5.94 -14.46 0.09
CA SER A 157 6.18 -13.30 0.97
C SER A 157 7.46 -13.34 1.82
N ASN A 158 8.01 -14.53 2.07
CA ASN A 158 9.16 -14.73 2.94
C ASN A 158 10.51 -14.52 2.24
N GLN A 159 10.51 -14.33 0.92
CA GLN A 159 11.74 -14.21 0.11
C GLN A 159 11.90 -12.84 -0.56
N CYS A 160 10.99 -11.91 -0.29
CA CYS A 160 11.01 -10.58 -0.88
C CYS A 160 11.86 -9.65 0.00
N TYR A 161 13.17 -9.60 -0.28
CA TYR A 161 14.13 -8.69 0.35
C TYR A 161 15.13 -8.21 -0.69
#